data_AF-A0AAW7YUV6-F1
#
_entry.id   AF-A0AAW7YUV6-F1
#
_cell.length_a   1.000
_cell.length_b   1.000
_cell.length_c   1.000
_cell.angle_alpha   90.00
_cell.angle_beta   90.00
_cell.angle_gamma   90.00
#
_symmetry.space_group_name_H-M   'P 1'
#
loop_
_entity.id
_entity.type
_entity.pdbx_description
1 polymer ?
#
loop_
_entity_poly.entity_id
_entity_poly.type
_entity_poly.pdbx_seq_one_letter_code
_entity_poly.pdbx_strand_id
1 'polypeptide(L)'
;HNPWTDIESSINGMDVKEIDFASLDANDALTKIMFVAEESVLDEAIANLPAELREQYTVVRSAPFFLEFLNINSNKGVGVEQLAKILNLDASQVMCAG
;
A
#
# COMPACT_ATOMS: atom_id res chain seq x y z
N HIS A 1 -8.04 -17.35 -9.30
CA HIS A 1 -9.09 -16.52 -8.66
C HIS A 1 -8.80 -16.45 -7.16
N ASN A 2 -8.64 -15.23 -6.62
CA ASN A 2 -8.27 -14.99 -5.23
C ASN A 2 -9.38 -14.14 -4.57
N PRO A 3 -10.15 -14.69 -3.62
CA PRO A 3 -11.30 -13.99 -3.02
C PRO A 3 -10.88 -12.73 -2.23
N TRP A 4 -9.65 -12.67 -1.74
CA TRP A 4 -9.13 -11.52 -1.00
C TRP A 4 -8.86 -10.33 -1.93
N THR A 5 -8.51 -10.59 -3.19
CA THR A 5 -8.39 -9.55 -4.23
C THR A 5 -9.74 -8.92 -4.55
N ASP A 6 -10.82 -9.72 -4.55
CA ASP A 6 -12.18 -9.21 -4.80
C ASP A 6 -12.65 -8.27 -3.68
N ILE A 7 -12.26 -8.55 -2.43
CA ILE A 7 -12.55 -7.64 -1.30
C ILE A 7 -11.88 -6.28 -1.51
N GLU A 8 -10.59 -6.26 -1.86
CA GLU A 8 -9.88 -4.99 -2.12
C GLU A 8 -10.49 -4.23 -3.30
N SER A 9 -10.80 -4.94 -4.38
CA SER A 9 -11.47 -4.40 -5.57
C SER A 9 -12.83 -3.78 -5.21
N SER A 10 -13.65 -4.48 -4.42
CA SER A 10 -14.95 -3.99 -3.98
C SER A 10 -14.87 -2.80 -3.05
N ILE A 11 -13.88 -2.74 -2.15
CA ILE A 11 -13.69 -1.62 -1.22
C ILE A 11 -13.30 -0.35 -1.97
N ASN A 12 -12.41 -0.48 -2.96
CA ASN A 12 -11.88 0.67 -3.68
C ASN A 12 -12.64 1.01 -4.97
N GLY A 13 -13.61 0.18 -5.37
CA GLY A 13 -14.36 0.36 -6.62
C GLY A 13 -13.47 0.27 -7.87
N MET A 14 -12.48 -0.63 -7.86
CA MET A 14 -11.49 -0.77 -8.94
C MET A 14 -11.62 -2.13 -9.64
N ASP A 15 -11.46 -2.16 -10.96
CA ASP A 15 -11.43 -3.41 -11.72
C ASP A 15 -10.14 -4.20 -11.48
N VAL A 16 -10.26 -5.53 -11.38
CA VAL A 16 -9.11 -6.44 -11.29
C VAL A 16 -8.64 -6.82 -12.69
N LYS A 17 -7.33 -6.68 -12.92
CA LYS A 17 -6.66 -7.19 -14.13
C LYS A 17 -5.55 -8.15 -13.72
N GLU A 18 -5.63 -9.36 -14.24
CA GLU A 18 -4.54 -10.34 -14.14
C GLU A 18 -3.59 -10.10 -15.32
N ILE A 19 -2.32 -9.82 -15.02
CA ILE A 19 -1.27 -9.54 -15.99
C ILE A 19 -0.05 -10.39 -15.68
N ASP A 20 0.71 -10.76 -16.71
CA ASP A 20 1.99 -11.43 -16.53
C ASP A 20 2.98 -10.45 -15.89
N PHE A 21 3.61 -10.86 -14.79
CA PHE A 21 4.63 -10.05 -14.13
C PHE A 21 5.78 -9.70 -15.07
N ALA A 22 6.15 -10.59 -15.99
CA ALA A 22 7.21 -10.34 -16.98
C ALA A 22 6.83 -9.26 -18.01
N SER A 23 5.55 -8.87 -18.08
CA SER A 23 5.06 -7.80 -18.97
C SER A 23 5.06 -6.41 -18.33
N LEU A 24 5.36 -6.30 -17.03
CA LEU A 24 5.47 -5.03 -16.33
C LEU A 24 6.70 -4.26 -16.78
N ASP A 25 6.56 -2.95 -16.99
CA ASP A 25 7.70 -2.08 -17.28
C ASP A 25 8.45 -1.75 -15.99
N ALA A 26 9.78 -1.74 -16.04
CA ALA A 26 10.60 -1.39 -14.87
C ALA A 26 10.36 0.05 -14.37
N ASN A 27 9.77 0.91 -15.21
CA ASN A 27 9.41 2.29 -14.89
C ASN A 27 7.92 2.46 -14.55
N ASP A 28 7.15 1.37 -14.45
CA ASP A 28 5.75 1.46 -14.02
C ASP A 28 5.70 2.07 -12.61
N ALA A 29 4.87 3.10 -12.47
CA ALA A 29 4.71 3.84 -11.22
C ALA A 29 3.84 3.05 -10.23
N LEU A 30 4.43 2.05 -9.58
CA LEU A 30 3.78 1.23 -8.56
C LEU A 30 3.68 2.02 -7.24
N THR A 31 2.47 2.39 -6.84
CA THR A 31 2.25 3.18 -5.61
C THR A 31 2.19 2.30 -4.36
N LYS A 32 1.69 1.07 -4.50
CA LYS A 32 1.48 0.09 -3.43
C LYS A 32 1.64 -1.32 -3.98
N ILE A 33 2.29 -2.20 -3.23
CA ILE A 33 2.27 -3.65 -3.45
C ILE A 33 1.60 -4.29 -2.23
N MET A 34 0.88 -5.38 -2.43
CA MET A 34 0.18 -6.04 -1.33
C MET A 34 0.17 -7.55 -1.51
N PHE A 35 0.44 -8.26 -0.42
CA PHE A 35 0.15 -9.69 -0.32
C PHE A 35 -1.26 -9.87 0.23
N VAL A 36 -2.07 -10.67 -0.47
CA VAL A 36 -3.47 -10.91 -0.14
C VAL A 36 -3.74 -12.42 -0.05
N ALA A 37 -3.97 -12.90 1.17
CA ALA A 37 -4.16 -14.31 1.51
C ALA A 37 -4.87 -14.44 2.87
N GLU A 38 -5.22 -15.67 3.25
CA GLU A 38 -5.75 -15.95 4.60
C GLU A 38 -4.78 -15.52 5.70
N GLU A 39 -5.32 -15.25 6.89
CA GLU A 39 -4.56 -14.69 8.01
C GLU A 39 -3.35 -15.53 8.39
N SER A 40 -3.55 -16.84 8.56
CA SER A 40 -2.48 -17.78 8.93
C SER A 40 -1.32 -17.80 7.92
N VAL A 41 -1.63 -17.69 6.63
CA VAL A 41 -0.61 -17.65 5.56
C VAL A 41 0.21 -16.37 5.63
N LEU A 42 -0.46 -15.24 5.89
CA LEU A 42 0.23 -13.96 6.01
C LEU A 42 1.01 -13.85 7.32
N ASP A 43 0.56 -14.47 8.40
CA ASP A 43 1.32 -14.56 9.66
C ASP A 43 2.63 -15.32 9.45
N GLU A 44 2.59 -16.44 8.73
CA GLU A 44 3.80 -17.19 8.34
C GLU A 44 4.70 -16.35 7.41
N ALA A 45 4.13 -15.65 6.44
CA ALA A 45 4.88 -14.78 5.53
C ALA A 45 5.56 -13.63 6.29
N ILE A 46 4.88 -13.03 7.27
CA ILE A 46 5.41 -11.94 8.12
C ILE A 46 6.57 -12.44 8.98
N ALA A 47 6.45 -13.65 9.55
CA ALA A 47 7.47 -14.28 10.37
C ALA A 47 8.76 -14.59 9.58
N ASN A 48 8.60 -14.95 8.30
CA ASN A 48 9.71 -15.25 7.40
C ASN A 48 10.16 -14.05 6.55
N LEU A 49 9.55 -12.87 6.73
CA LEU A 49 9.84 -11.71 5.91
C LEU A 49 11.26 -11.19 6.20
N PRO A 50 12.13 -11.08 5.18
CA PRO A 50 13.49 -10.53 5.34
C PRO A 50 13.48 -9.18 6.06
N ALA A 51 14.42 -8.99 6.98
CA ALA A 51 14.48 -7.77 7.79
C ALA A 51 14.75 -6.54 6.92
N GLU A 52 15.53 -6.69 5.85
CA GLU A 52 15.90 -5.64 4.91
C GLU A 52 14.68 -5.01 4.22
N LEU A 53 13.59 -5.77 4.04
CA LEU A 53 12.37 -5.22 3.44
C LEU A 53 11.70 -4.18 4.34
N ARG A 54 11.85 -4.29 5.67
CA ARG A 54 11.33 -3.28 6.61
C ARG A 54 12.21 -2.02 6.66
N GLU A 55 13.45 -2.12 6.21
CA GLU A 55 14.34 -0.97 6.05
C GLU A 55 14.07 -0.23 4.74
N GLN A 56 13.72 -0.96 3.68
CA GLN A 56 13.47 -0.42 2.34
C GLN A 56 12.04 0.08 2.14
N TYR A 57 11.07 -0.51 2.83
CA TYR A 57 9.64 -0.26 2.63
C TYR A 57 8.91 -0.07 3.95
N THR A 58 7.83 0.70 3.90
CA THR A 58 6.82 0.68 4.95
C THR A 58 5.98 -0.59 4.79
N VAL A 59 6.15 -1.53 5.72
CA VAL A 59 5.43 -2.81 5.73
C VAL A 59 4.33 -2.76 6.80
N VAL A 60 3.06 -2.84 6.39
CA VAL A 60 1.91 -2.65 7.28
C VAL A 60 0.86 -3.74 7.08
N ARG A 61 0.39 -4.29 8.21
CA ARG A 61 -0.76 -5.18 8.27
C ARG A 61 -2.03 -4.33 8.45
N SER A 62 -2.77 -4.08 7.38
CA SER A 62 -3.97 -3.21 7.41
C SER A 62 -5.26 -3.96 7.74
N ALA A 63 -5.30 -5.27 7.46
CA ALA A 63 -6.38 -6.18 7.81
C ALA A 63 -5.84 -7.62 7.98
N PRO A 64 -6.60 -8.56 8.58
CA PRO A 64 -6.18 -9.95 8.72
C PRO A 64 -5.78 -10.65 7.41
N PHE A 65 -6.22 -10.15 6.26
CA PHE A 65 -5.93 -10.73 4.95
C PHE A 65 -5.10 -9.81 4.03
N PHE A 66 -4.62 -8.66 4.53
CA PHE A 66 -3.85 -7.67 3.76
C PHE A 66 -2.51 -7.34 4.41
N LEU A 67 -1.42 -7.55 3.68
CA LEU A 67 -0.08 -7.09 4.06
C LEU A 67 0.45 -6.16 2.97
N GLU A 68 0.60 -4.88 3.31
CA GLU A 68 0.95 -3.81 2.39
C GLU A 68 2.44 -3.46 2.45
N PHE A 69 2.99 -3.14 1.27
CA PHE A 69 4.32 -2.62 1.05
C PHE A 69 4.21 -1.29 0.33
N LEU A 70 4.66 -0.24 1.00
CA LEU A 70 4.60 1.14 0.53
C LEU A 70 6.01 1.71 0.49
N ASN A 71 6.21 2.75 -0.32
CA ASN A 71 7.45 3.51 -0.30
C ASN A 71 7.72 4.06 1.12
N ILE A 72 8.94 3.87 1.63
CA ILE A 72 9.34 4.28 3.00
C ILE A 72 9.14 5.77 3.27
N ASN A 73 9.18 6.60 2.22
CA ASN A 73 9.00 8.04 2.29
C ASN A 73 7.54 8.47 2.07
N SER A 74 6.65 7.54 1.74
CA SER A 74 5.24 7.82 1.47
C SER A 74 4.40 7.52 2.69
N ASN A 75 3.97 8.57 3.38
CA ASN A 75 2.97 8.49 4.44
C ASN A 75 1.95 9.63 4.26
N LYS A 76 0.76 9.46 4.88
CA LYS A 76 -0.36 10.40 4.75
C LYS A 76 0.02 11.83 5.17
N GLY A 77 0.84 11.98 6.21
CA GLY A 77 1.28 13.28 6.70
C GLY A 77 2.14 14.03 5.67
N VAL A 78 3.12 13.35 5.09
CA VAL A 78 3.94 13.90 3.99
C VAL A 78 3.06 14.23 2.79
N GLY A 79 2.09 13.38 2.44
CA GLY A 79 1.15 13.65 1.36
C GLY A 79 0.35 14.94 1.58
N VAL A 80 -0.20 15.13 2.79
CA VAL A 80 -0.94 16.35 3.17
C VAL A 80 -0.04 17.58 3.13
N GLU A 81 1.19 17.48 3.66
CA GLU A 81 2.15 18.58 3.65
C GLU A 81 2.50 19.02 2.21
N GLN A 82 2.78 18.08 1.32
CA GLN A 82 3.10 18.38 -0.08
C GLN A 82 1.91 19.03 -0.80
N LEU A 83 0.69 18.52 -0.57
CA LEU A 83 -0.51 19.11 -1.14
C LEU A 83 -0.76 20.53 -0.63
N ALA A 84 -0.59 20.76 0.67
CA ALA A 84 -0.74 22.10 1.26
C ALA A 84 0.24 23.11 0.63
N LYS A 85 1.50 22.70 0.40
CA LYS A 85 2.51 23.51 -0.30
C LYS A 85 2.08 23.85 -1.73
N ILE A 86 1.59 22.89 -2.50
CA ILE A 86 1.10 23.10 -3.87
C ILE A 86 -0.08 24.10 -3.89
N LEU A 87 -0.95 24.01 -2.89
CA LEU A 87 -2.12 24.87 -2.76
C LEU A 87 -1.84 26.21 -2.05
N ASN A 88 -0.60 26.47 -1.63
CA ASN A 88 -0.20 27.63 -0.82
C ASN A 88 -1.03 27.81 0.45
N LEU A 89 -1.26 26.72 1.19
CA LEU A 89 -1.96 26.71 2.47
C LEU A 89 -0.98 26.56 3.63
N ASP A 90 -1.18 27.35 4.67
CA ASP A 90 -0.50 27.17 5.95
C ASP A 90 -1.08 25.98 6.71
N ALA A 91 -0.27 25.34 7.56
CA ALA A 91 -0.72 24.23 8.41
C ALA A 91 -1.93 24.60 9.31
N SER A 92 -2.09 25.88 9.66
CA SER A 92 -3.24 26.40 10.41
C SER A 92 -4.57 26.34 9.64
N GLN A 93 -4.50 26.20 8.31
CA GLN A 93 -5.64 26.09 7.40
C GLN A 93 -5.95 24.63 7.02
N VAL A 94 -5.18 23.68 7.54
CA VAL A 94 -5.30 22.25 7.23
C VAL A 94 -5.75 21.50 8.48
N MET A 95 -6.83 20.73 8.34
CA MET A 95 -7.30 19.84 9.39
C MET A 95 -7.21 18.39 8.90
N CYS A 96 -6.53 17.54 9.67
CA CYS A 96 -6.52 16.09 9.48
C CYS A 96 -7.46 15.46 10.50
N ALA A 97 -8.39 14.61 10.05
CA ALA A 97 -9.23 13.79 10.91
C ALA A 97 -8.99 12.31 10.53
N GLY A 98 -8.81 11.46 11.53
CA GLY A 98 -8.47 10.05 11.34
C GLY A 98 -8.80 9.23 12.57
#